data_AF-A0A7M3ZN52-F1
#
_entry.id   AF-A0A7M3ZN52-F1
#
_cell.length_a   1.000
_cell.length_b   1.000
_cell.length_c   1.000
_cell.angle_alpha   90.00
_cell.angle_beta   90.00
_cell.angle_gamma   90.00
#
_symmetry.space_group_name_H-M   'P 1'
#
loop_
_entity.id
_entity.type
_entity.pdbx_description
1 polymer ?
#
loop_
_entity_poly.entity_id
_entity_poly.type
_entity_poly.pdbx_seq_one_letter_code
_entity_poly.pdbx_strand_id
1 'polypeptide(L)'
;MTLSDDGNWLWNGQEWVPAPGAERVSKSILKTVVPSFLIVTSLLFVILSPSLSPIQSIKDSDGDGYADDIDVFDSNPREWFDSDGDGLGNNQDDCPEQFGDSTIDRIGCQDFDSDGYSDLNDSFPLDPSEWLDSDEDGWGDNQDDCDNQAGDSYQDLNGCLDSDSDGWSDEGDPFPTDETQWIDTDGDGWGDNQSGNDPDEFPFDGTEWKDVDGDGIGDNQDLDDDNDGYLDTYDVNPGRDAAIFLNLSTFIVHDSMDYFDSYSEIYFCVYINNFSQGCVPDQNSYWSLTTGDEHDVGTSFYFDLDEGIRHHYIEVEAWDSDAFADDLMDISDDSNLERLVIDFDSVEQLNRLQVVGDGTQDTNGWDGELTLEIVPFDSRTITRITHNWDFDDQFYQLDIDLDYQTYVYYRSLDHSIDWSGYQTYDDVIDQYARFSTPDAPYIVDLATTLESMANQAGYTSSLGVADFIHAFVGDIQYLYDLDDAGEQSEYPKYPIEMLWEQGGDCEDGSALYISLMEALGYDAALMLGFVKPDSEEDWGGHAWPVLYLPDHSGDGWYGEGAKSSLPFYFVESTAHFGYSSVGINPWYDLKDEVWHDIE
;
A
#
# COMPACT_ATOMS: atom_id res chain seq x y z
N MET A 1 -30.92 -2.99 -11.82
CA MET A 1 -32.29 -3.25 -12.31
C MET A 1 -32.21 -3.55 -13.80
N THR A 2 -32.99 -4.49 -14.31
CA THR A 2 -32.89 -4.93 -15.71
C THR A 2 -34.01 -4.30 -16.53
N LEU A 3 -33.68 -3.66 -17.66
CA LEU A 3 -34.63 -3.07 -18.59
C LEU A 3 -35.15 -4.14 -19.56
N SER A 4 -36.42 -4.08 -19.95
CA SER A 4 -36.97 -4.97 -20.98
C SER A 4 -36.42 -4.63 -22.37
N ASP A 5 -36.39 -5.60 -23.28
CA ASP A 5 -35.85 -5.44 -24.65
C ASP A 5 -36.54 -4.33 -25.48
N ASP A 6 -37.75 -3.91 -25.10
CA ASP A 6 -38.49 -2.83 -25.72
C ASP A 6 -38.36 -1.47 -24.99
N GLY A 7 -37.50 -1.40 -23.97
CA GLY A 7 -37.17 -0.19 -23.21
C GLY A 7 -38.27 0.33 -22.27
N ASN A 8 -39.45 -0.30 -22.24
CA ASN A 8 -40.64 0.27 -21.60
C ASN A 8 -40.81 -0.12 -20.12
N TRP A 9 -40.07 -1.12 -19.62
CA TRP A 9 -40.26 -1.68 -18.28
C TRP A 9 -38.92 -1.93 -17.55
N LEU A 10 -38.92 -1.68 -16.25
CA LEU A 10 -37.85 -1.98 -15.31
C LEU A 10 -38.25 -3.14 -14.39
N TRP A 11 -37.39 -4.14 -14.26
CA TRP A 11 -37.54 -5.21 -13.28
C TRP A 11 -36.88 -4.83 -11.95
N ASN A 12 -37.69 -4.75 -10.89
CA ASN A 12 -37.21 -4.36 -9.54
C ASN A 12 -36.88 -5.56 -8.64
N GLY A 13 -36.92 -6.79 -9.17
CA GLY A 13 -36.65 -8.02 -8.42
C GLY A 13 -37.90 -8.74 -7.89
N GLN A 14 -39.09 -8.13 -7.96
CA GLN A 14 -40.37 -8.77 -7.59
C GLN A 14 -41.44 -8.63 -8.67
N GLU A 15 -41.51 -7.48 -9.35
CA GLU A 15 -42.47 -7.24 -10.44
C GLU A 15 -41.90 -6.28 -11.51
N TRP A 16 -42.55 -6.26 -12.68
CA TRP A 16 -42.23 -5.31 -13.74
C TRP A 16 -42.95 -3.98 -13.48
N VAL A 17 -42.19 -2.90 -13.37
CA VAL A 17 -42.70 -1.54 -13.20
C VAL A 17 -42.35 -0.68 -14.43
N PRO A 18 -43.19 0.29 -14.82
CA PRO A 18 -42.91 1.13 -15.99
C PRO A 18 -41.61 1.93 -15.82
N ALA A 19 -40.78 2.00 -16.84
CA ALA A 19 -39.58 2.84 -16.82
C ALA A 19 -39.97 4.34 -16.81
N PRO A 20 -39.26 5.22 -16.07
CA PRO A 20 -39.55 6.65 -16.06
C PRO A 20 -39.35 7.24 -17.46
N GLY A 21 -40.38 7.88 -18.02
CA GLY A 21 -40.33 8.50 -19.35
C GLY A 21 -41.24 7.88 -20.43
N ALA A 22 -41.87 6.73 -20.18
CA ALA A 22 -42.82 6.15 -21.13
C ALA A 22 -44.20 6.84 -21.04
N GLU A 23 -44.46 7.84 -21.89
CA GLU A 23 -45.74 8.54 -21.95
C GLU A 23 -46.92 7.64 -22.37
N ARG A 24 -47.97 7.69 -21.56
CA ARG A 24 -49.23 6.96 -21.75
C ARG A 24 -50.12 7.65 -22.77
N VAL A 25 -50.25 7.10 -23.99
CA VAL A 25 -51.37 7.46 -24.87
C VAL A 25 -52.64 6.70 -24.44
N SER A 26 -53.53 7.43 -23.76
CA SER A 26 -54.85 6.98 -23.34
C SER A 26 -55.80 6.80 -24.53
N LYS A 27 -56.26 5.57 -24.77
CA LYS A 27 -57.40 5.27 -25.65
C LYS A 27 -58.70 5.67 -24.96
N SER A 28 -59.34 6.73 -25.46
CA SER A 28 -60.77 6.96 -25.24
C SER A 28 -61.56 6.63 -26.51
N ILE A 29 -62.56 5.77 -26.34
CA ILE A 29 -63.47 5.30 -27.37
C ILE A 29 -64.63 6.30 -27.49
N LEU A 30 -64.82 6.90 -28.66
CA LEU A 30 -66.16 7.23 -29.13
C LEU A 30 -66.32 6.96 -30.63
N LYS A 31 -67.22 6.00 -30.89
CA LYS A 31 -67.85 5.61 -32.14
C LYS A 31 -68.20 6.83 -33.02
N THR A 32 -68.07 6.70 -34.36
CA THR A 32 -69.23 6.58 -35.28
C THR A 32 -68.78 6.34 -36.74
N VAL A 33 -69.06 5.13 -37.23
CA VAL A 33 -69.56 4.70 -38.56
C VAL A 33 -69.19 5.52 -39.82
N VAL A 34 -68.50 4.86 -40.75
CA VAL A 34 -68.39 5.15 -42.19
C VAL A 34 -68.57 3.81 -42.93
N PRO A 35 -68.93 3.72 -44.22
CA PRO A 35 -69.78 4.55 -45.09
C PRO A 35 -70.95 3.71 -45.66
N SER A 36 -71.93 4.32 -46.34
CA SER A 36 -72.63 3.79 -47.53
C SER A 36 -73.93 4.57 -47.81
N PHE A 37 -74.37 4.52 -49.08
CA PHE A 37 -75.52 5.18 -49.72
C PHE A 37 -75.17 6.50 -50.45
N LEU A 38 -75.56 6.71 -51.70
CA LEU A 38 -76.08 5.84 -52.76
C LEU A 38 -76.04 6.66 -54.06
N ILE A 39 -75.78 5.99 -55.17
CA ILE A 39 -76.04 6.48 -56.53
C ILE A 39 -77.55 6.72 -56.69
N VAL A 40 -77.98 7.93 -57.06
CA VAL A 40 -79.33 8.17 -57.64
C VAL A 40 -79.23 9.16 -58.80
N THR A 41 -79.18 8.57 -60.00
CA THR A 41 -79.87 8.92 -61.24
C THR A 41 -80.43 10.34 -61.45
N SER A 42 -79.95 10.93 -62.54
CA SER A 42 -80.58 11.88 -63.46
C SER A 42 -82.11 11.71 -63.65
N LEU A 43 -82.88 12.81 -63.65
CA LEU A 43 -83.54 13.44 -64.82
C LEU A 43 -84.73 14.36 -64.43
N LEU A 44 -84.81 15.50 -65.14
CA LEU A 44 -85.99 16.33 -65.47
C LEU A 44 -86.63 17.25 -64.41
N PHE A 45 -86.46 18.57 -64.58
CA PHE A 45 -87.55 19.46 -65.04
C PHE A 45 -86.99 20.81 -65.57
N VAL A 46 -87.27 21.08 -66.85
CA VAL A 46 -87.24 22.40 -67.53
C VAL A 46 -88.34 23.27 -66.85
N ILE A 47 -88.28 24.60 -66.65
CA ILE A 47 -88.33 25.72 -67.62
C ILE A 47 -88.12 27.09 -66.90
N LEU A 48 -87.63 28.07 -67.67
CA LEU A 48 -87.85 29.54 -67.63
C LEU A 48 -87.04 30.43 -66.67
N SER A 49 -85.99 31.06 -67.22
CA SER A 49 -85.86 32.53 -67.41
C SER A 49 -84.58 32.86 -68.19
N PRO A 50 -84.62 33.53 -69.36
CA PRO A 50 -83.41 33.98 -70.05
C PRO A 50 -83.18 35.47 -69.78
N SER A 51 -82.05 35.81 -69.16
CA SER A 51 -81.22 36.99 -69.47
C SER A 51 -80.31 37.31 -68.29
N LEU A 52 -78.99 37.27 -68.49
CA LEU A 52 -77.90 38.00 -67.79
C LEU A 52 -76.60 37.49 -68.45
N SER A 53 -76.01 38.21 -69.40
CA SER A 53 -75.01 39.30 -69.25
C SER A 53 -73.58 38.77 -69.55
N PRO A 54 -72.70 39.57 -70.16
CA PRO A 54 -71.41 39.11 -70.66
C PRO A 54 -70.40 38.91 -69.53
N ILE A 55 -69.50 37.96 -69.77
CA ILE A 55 -68.36 37.55 -68.94
C ILE A 55 -67.62 38.76 -68.36
N GLN A 56 -67.59 38.86 -67.04
CA GLN A 56 -66.69 39.73 -66.30
C GLN A 56 -65.26 39.22 -66.54
N SER A 57 -64.35 40.09 -67.01
CA SER A 57 -62.95 39.71 -67.15
C SER A 57 -62.41 39.37 -65.77
N ILE A 58 -61.83 38.18 -65.64
CA ILE A 58 -61.03 37.78 -64.50
C ILE A 58 -59.85 38.75 -64.43
N LYS A 59 -59.64 39.39 -63.27
CA LYS A 59 -58.49 40.26 -63.03
C LYS A 59 -57.33 39.35 -62.65
N ASP A 60 -56.23 39.53 -63.36
CA ASP A 60 -54.96 38.81 -63.25
C ASP A 60 -53.92 39.94 -63.30
N SER A 61 -53.42 40.29 -62.12
CA SER A 61 -52.74 41.57 -61.87
C SER A 61 -51.27 41.57 -62.31
N ASP A 62 -50.64 40.42 -62.33
CA ASP A 62 -49.24 40.17 -62.65
C ASP A 62 -49.05 39.31 -63.92
N GLY A 63 -50.10 38.63 -64.39
CA GLY A 63 -50.24 38.19 -65.79
C GLY A 63 -49.66 36.81 -66.08
N ASP A 64 -49.59 35.94 -65.09
CA ASP A 64 -49.12 34.56 -65.16
C ASP A 64 -50.19 33.53 -65.51
N GLY A 65 -51.47 33.94 -65.52
CA GLY A 65 -52.60 33.08 -65.86
C GLY A 65 -53.38 32.52 -64.67
N TYR A 66 -53.04 32.89 -63.44
CA TYR A 66 -53.89 32.71 -62.26
C TYR A 66 -54.68 34.01 -61.98
N ALA A 67 -55.85 33.87 -61.35
CA ALA A 67 -56.73 35.00 -61.10
C ALA A 67 -56.49 35.56 -59.70
N ASP A 68 -56.57 36.88 -59.53
CA ASP A 68 -56.36 37.55 -58.22
C ASP A 68 -57.19 36.93 -57.06
N ASP A 69 -58.31 36.24 -57.35
CA ASP A 69 -59.19 35.63 -56.33
C ASP A 69 -58.78 34.21 -55.91
N ILE A 70 -57.84 33.58 -56.61
CA ILE A 70 -57.24 32.27 -56.28
C ILE A 70 -55.72 32.31 -56.15
N ASP A 71 -55.09 33.38 -56.63
CA ASP A 71 -53.65 33.62 -56.57
C ASP A 71 -53.27 34.22 -55.21
N VAL A 72 -52.45 33.48 -54.45
CA VAL A 72 -51.98 33.92 -53.13
C VAL A 72 -50.98 35.07 -53.25
N PHE A 73 -50.29 35.18 -54.38
CA PHE A 73 -49.26 36.19 -54.64
C PHE A 73 -49.61 37.02 -55.88
N ASP A 74 -50.79 37.67 -55.88
CA ASP A 74 -51.40 38.49 -56.96
C ASP A 74 -50.57 39.68 -57.51
N SER A 75 -49.30 39.80 -57.15
CA SER A 75 -48.36 40.79 -57.65
C SER A 75 -46.98 40.22 -58.02
N ASN A 76 -46.77 38.91 -57.85
CA ASN A 76 -45.56 38.20 -58.20
C ASN A 76 -45.84 37.18 -59.31
N PRO A 77 -45.50 37.48 -60.58
CA PRO A 77 -45.82 36.62 -61.73
C PRO A 77 -45.01 35.32 -61.82
N ARG A 78 -44.39 34.90 -60.71
CA ARG A 78 -43.63 33.66 -60.57
C ARG A 78 -44.17 32.77 -59.44
N GLU A 79 -45.12 33.23 -58.64
CA GLU A 79 -45.65 32.50 -57.50
C GLU A 79 -47.17 32.61 -57.47
N TRP A 80 -47.88 31.51 -57.20
CA TRP A 80 -49.35 31.46 -57.30
C TRP A 80 -50.03 30.69 -56.16
N PHE A 81 -49.29 29.74 -55.61
CA PHE A 81 -49.71 28.87 -54.52
C PHE A 81 -48.67 28.95 -53.40
N ASP A 82 -49.19 28.99 -52.18
CA ASP A 82 -48.48 28.79 -50.92
C ASP A 82 -49.17 27.58 -50.27
N SER A 83 -48.52 26.42 -50.34
CA SER A 83 -49.14 25.14 -50.00
C SER A 83 -49.21 24.89 -48.49
N ASP A 84 -48.26 25.40 -47.72
CA ASP A 84 -48.14 25.20 -46.26
C ASP A 84 -48.36 26.48 -45.44
N GLY A 85 -48.38 27.65 -46.07
CA GLY A 85 -48.80 28.91 -45.49
C GLY A 85 -47.70 29.68 -44.78
N ASP A 86 -46.43 29.46 -45.12
CA ASP A 86 -45.28 30.13 -44.50
C ASP A 86 -44.98 31.52 -45.06
N GLY A 87 -45.62 31.89 -46.17
CA GLY A 87 -45.47 33.18 -46.83
C GLY A 87 -44.45 33.19 -47.97
N LEU A 88 -43.84 32.05 -48.30
CA LEU A 88 -43.08 31.82 -49.52
C LEU A 88 -43.94 31.07 -50.55
N GLY A 89 -43.75 31.39 -51.84
CA GLY A 89 -44.46 30.70 -52.90
C GLY A 89 -43.78 29.38 -53.26
N ASN A 90 -44.56 28.37 -53.63
CA ASN A 90 -44.06 27.02 -53.91
C ASN A 90 -42.92 26.93 -54.95
N ASN A 91 -42.71 27.94 -55.83
CA ASN A 91 -41.59 27.92 -56.79
C ASN A 91 -40.30 28.54 -56.24
N GLN A 92 -40.37 29.26 -55.11
CA GLN A 92 -39.22 29.82 -54.39
C GLN A 92 -38.86 28.99 -53.15
N ASP A 93 -39.85 28.33 -52.57
CA ASP A 93 -39.71 27.48 -51.40
C ASP A 93 -39.06 26.13 -51.74
N ASP A 94 -37.99 25.76 -51.03
CA ASP A 94 -37.29 24.48 -51.14
C ASP A 94 -37.97 23.35 -50.36
N CYS A 95 -38.95 23.69 -49.51
CA CYS A 95 -39.82 22.80 -48.75
C CYS A 95 -41.35 23.09 -48.90
N PRO A 96 -41.93 23.13 -50.12
CA PRO A 96 -43.31 23.61 -50.39
C PRO A 96 -44.50 22.90 -49.73
N GLU A 97 -44.29 21.90 -48.89
CA GLU A 97 -45.38 21.21 -48.17
C GLU A 97 -45.16 21.23 -46.64
N GLN A 98 -44.11 21.90 -46.18
CA GLN A 98 -43.70 21.98 -44.78
C GLN A 98 -43.34 23.42 -44.43
N PHE A 99 -44.18 24.04 -43.59
CA PHE A 99 -43.93 25.38 -43.07
C PHE A 99 -42.51 25.52 -42.52
N GLY A 100 -41.79 26.54 -42.98
CA GLY A 100 -40.45 26.83 -42.55
C GLY A 100 -40.06 28.30 -42.67
N ASP A 101 -38.92 28.67 -42.13
CA ASP A 101 -38.40 30.04 -42.12
C ASP A 101 -36.88 30.14 -42.32
N SER A 102 -36.22 29.03 -42.66
CA SER A 102 -34.80 29.01 -43.04
C SER A 102 -34.51 29.93 -44.23
N THR A 103 -33.32 30.54 -44.26
CA THR A 103 -32.97 31.61 -45.21
C THR A 103 -31.63 31.46 -45.94
N ILE A 104 -30.75 30.54 -45.52
CA ILE A 104 -29.36 30.47 -46.00
C ILE A 104 -29.15 29.34 -47.01
N ASP A 105 -29.45 28.10 -46.65
CA ASP A 105 -29.08 26.93 -47.45
C ASP A 105 -30.24 26.34 -48.26
N ARG A 106 -31.40 26.13 -47.61
CA ARG A 106 -32.67 25.72 -48.20
C ARG A 106 -33.70 26.74 -47.77
N ILE A 107 -34.31 27.48 -48.67
CA ILE A 107 -35.21 28.59 -48.31
C ILE A 107 -36.61 28.05 -48.02
N GLY A 108 -37.25 28.45 -46.92
CA GLY A 108 -38.63 28.02 -46.57
C GLY A 108 -38.73 26.64 -45.91
N CYS A 109 -37.61 26.07 -45.48
CA CYS A 109 -37.58 24.85 -44.69
C CYS A 109 -37.58 25.15 -43.19
N GLN A 110 -37.88 24.14 -42.37
CA GLN A 110 -37.90 24.29 -40.92
C GLN A 110 -36.51 24.67 -40.38
N ASP A 111 -36.46 25.65 -39.47
CA ASP A 111 -35.27 26.19 -38.81
C ASP A 111 -35.65 26.49 -37.36
N PHE A 112 -35.31 25.56 -36.45
CA PHE A 112 -35.87 25.55 -35.11
C PHE A 112 -35.24 26.60 -34.17
N ASP A 113 -33.97 26.96 -34.39
CA ASP A 113 -33.25 27.92 -33.58
C ASP A 113 -33.08 29.31 -34.23
N SER A 114 -33.50 29.44 -35.50
CA SER A 114 -33.58 30.66 -36.28
C SER A 114 -32.22 31.28 -36.62
N ASP A 115 -31.21 30.45 -36.84
CA ASP A 115 -29.88 30.88 -37.29
C ASP A 115 -29.80 31.12 -38.82
N GLY A 116 -30.81 30.62 -39.55
CA GLY A 116 -30.99 30.74 -40.98
C GLY A 116 -30.67 29.47 -41.77
N TYR A 117 -30.04 28.46 -41.19
CA TYR A 117 -29.84 27.14 -41.78
C TYR A 117 -31.06 26.25 -41.51
N SER A 118 -31.39 25.39 -42.47
CA SER A 118 -32.51 24.46 -42.29
C SER A 118 -32.13 23.27 -41.40
N ASP A 119 -33.03 22.81 -40.53
CA ASP A 119 -32.87 21.65 -39.63
C ASP A 119 -32.33 20.38 -40.33
N LEU A 120 -32.52 20.27 -41.65
CA LEU A 120 -32.08 19.12 -42.46
C LEU A 120 -30.58 19.13 -42.79
N ASN A 121 -29.96 20.30 -42.77
CA ASN A 121 -28.57 20.53 -43.16
C ASN A 121 -27.77 21.25 -42.06
N ASP A 122 -28.41 21.45 -40.93
CA ASP A 122 -27.83 21.98 -39.72
C ASP A 122 -27.42 20.81 -38.82
N SER A 123 -26.13 20.73 -38.48
CA SER A 123 -25.60 19.72 -37.56
C SER A 123 -26.05 19.94 -36.11
N PHE A 124 -26.43 21.17 -35.75
CA PHE A 124 -26.88 21.58 -34.42
C PHE A 124 -28.23 22.33 -34.45
N PRO A 125 -29.35 21.68 -34.83
CA PRO A 125 -30.66 22.35 -35.08
C PRO A 125 -31.32 23.06 -33.88
N LEU A 126 -30.67 23.09 -32.72
CA LEU A 126 -31.17 23.72 -31.50
C LEU A 126 -30.20 24.77 -30.94
N ASP A 127 -29.02 24.93 -31.55
CA ASP A 127 -27.99 25.89 -31.15
C ASP A 127 -27.77 26.91 -32.27
N PRO A 128 -28.34 28.13 -32.14
CA PRO A 128 -28.26 29.11 -33.21
C PRO A 128 -26.87 29.75 -33.39
N SER A 129 -25.87 29.27 -32.65
CA SER A 129 -24.48 29.65 -32.83
C SER A 129 -23.64 28.62 -33.59
N GLU A 130 -24.18 27.44 -33.89
CA GLU A 130 -23.48 26.37 -34.60
C GLU A 130 -24.38 25.77 -35.68
N TRP A 131 -23.85 25.53 -36.87
CA TRP A 131 -24.62 24.92 -37.98
C TRP A 131 -23.85 23.85 -38.76
N LEU A 132 -22.53 23.80 -38.57
CA LEU A 132 -21.62 22.92 -39.29
C LEU A 132 -20.76 22.16 -38.26
N ASP A 133 -20.54 20.89 -38.56
CA ASP A 133 -19.67 19.97 -37.83
C ASP A 133 -18.84 19.24 -38.91
N SER A 134 -17.67 19.78 -39.21
CA SER A 134 -16.88 19.41 -40.38
C SER A 134 -16.22 18.03 -40.25
N ASP A 135 -15.94 17.57 -39.03
CA ASP A 135 -15.30 16.28 -38.73
C ASP A 135 -16.17 15.30 -37.92
N GLU A 136 -17.40 15.68 -37.59
CA GLU A 136 -18.44 14.87 -36.97
C GLU A 136 -18.13 14.45 -35.52
N ASP A 137 -17.46 15.31 -34.75
CA ASP A 137 -17.07 15.03 -33.36
C ASP A 137 -18.06 15.58 -32.31
N GLY A 138 -19.00 16.43 -32.73
CA GLY A 138 -20.03 17.02 -31.89
C GLY A 138 -19.67 18.39 -31.30
N TRP A 139 -18.52 18.95 -31.63
CA TRP A 139 -18.23 20.38 -31.51
C TRP A 139 -18.60 21.09 -32.82
N GLY A 140 -19.22 22.26 -32.71
CA GLY A 140 -19.55 23.06 -33.89
C GLY A 140 -18.35 23.86 -34.36
N ASP A 141 -18.15 23.98 -35.67
CA ASP A 141 -17.00 24.65 -36.30
C ASP A 141 -16.73 26.08 -35.76
N ASN A 142 -17.71 26.78 -35.17
CA ASN A 142 -17.46 28.12 -34.60
C ASN A 142 -16.86 28.09 -33.17
N GLN A 143 -16.97 26.95 -32.47
CA GLN A 143 -16.42 26.71 -31.13
C GLN A 143 -15.27 25.70 -31.12
N ASP A 144 -15.15 24.89 -32.17
CA ASP A 144 -14.09 23.93 -32.36
C ASP A 144 -12.79 24.61 -32.82
N ASP A 145 -11.74 24.49 -32.01
CA ASP A 145 -10.40 24.99 -32.33
C ASP A 145 -9.67 24.10 -33.36
N CYS A 146 -10.16 22.87 -33.57
CA CYS A 146 -9.64 21.81 -34.41
C CYS A 146 -10.64 21.29 -35.46
N ASP A 147 -11.43 22.19 -36.08
CA ASP A 147 -12.52 22.01 -37.08
C ASP A 147 -12.37 20.97 -38.22
N ASN A 148 -11.24 20.29 -38.38
CA ASN A 148 -11.02 19.25 -39.39
C ASN A 148 -10.38 17.98 -38.81
N GLN A 149 -10.31 17.86 -37.49
CA GLN A 149 -9.74 16.75 -36.74
C GLN A 149 -10.58 16.47 -35.49
N ALA A 150 -11.42 15.44 -35.60
CA ALA A 150 -12.29 15.01 -34.52
C ALA A 150 -11.54 14.83 -33.18
N GLY A 151 -12.08 15.47 -32.15
CA GLY A 151 -11.55 15.48 -30.80
C GLY A 151 -12.63 15.71 -29.74
N ASP A 152 -12.23 15.72 -28.48
CA ASP A 152 -13.12 15.88 -27.34
C ASP A 152 -12.53 16.69 -26.19
N SER A 153 -11.36 17.31 -26.39
CA SER A 153 -10.76 18.25 -25.43
C SER A 153 -11.67 19.46 -25.17
N TYR A 154 -11.58 20.01 -23.96
CA TYR A 154 -12.46 21.10 -23.51
C TYR A 154 -11.86 22.05 -22.46
N GLN A 155 -10.62 21.82 -22.01
CA GLN A 155 -9.97 22.64 -20.98
C GLN A 155 -9.17 23.80 -21.57
N ASP A 156 -8.41 23.56 -22.63
CA ASP A 156 -7.50 24.53 -23.26
C ASP A 156 -7.88 24.87 -24.70
N LEU A 157 -8.01 23.86 -25.56
CA LEU A 157 -8.49 23.92 -26.93
C LEU A 157 -9.76 23.07 -27.00
N ASN A 158 -10.84 23.58 -27.56
CA ASN A 158 -12.09 22.81 -27.68
C ASN A 158 -12.08 21.97 -28.97
N GLY A 159 -12.57 20.73 -28.91
CA GLY A 159 -12.73 19.87 -30.11
C GLY A 159 -11.41 19.33 -30.67
N CYS A 160 -10.31 19.48 -29.94
CA CYS A 160 -9.03 18.89 -30.34
C CYS A 160 -8.85 17.49 -29.76
N LEU A 161 -7.91 16.74 -30.34
CA LEU A 161 -7.57 15.39 -29.90
C LEU A 161 -7.09 15.42 -28.44
N ASP A 162 -7.69 14.57 -27.61
CA ASP A 162 -7.34 14.31 -26.21
C ASP A 162 -7.17 12.79 -26.03
N SER A 163 -5.92 12.34 -26.00
CA SER A 163 -5.57 10.93 -26.08
C SER A 163 -5.82 10.16 -24.78
N ASP A 164 -5.83 10.81 -23.63
CA ASP A 164 -6.05 10.19 -22.31
C ASP A 164 -7.34 10.62 -21.62
N SER A 165 -8.10 11.53 -22.22
CA SER A 165 -9.44 11.95 -21.82
C SER A 165 -9.49 12.72 -20.49
N ASP A 166 -8.43 13.44 -20.15
CA ASP A 166 -8.37 14.30 -18.97
C ASP A 166 -9.02 15.68 -19.19
N GLY A 167 -9.28 16.02 -20.45
CA GLY A 167 -9.91 17.24 -20.95
C GLY A 167 -8.96 18.25 -21.58
N TRP A 168 -7.65 18.08 -21.48
CA TRP A 168 -6.65 18.88 -22.15
C TRP A 168 -6.32 18.30 -23.53
N SER A 169 -6.03 19.16 -24.48
CA SER A 169 -5.65 18.73 -25.82
C SER A 169 -4.23 18.17 -25.84
N ASP A 170 -3.96 17.17 -26.71
CA ASP A 170 -2.62 16.61 -26.95
C ASP A 170 -1.56 17.68 -27.31
N GLU A 171 -1.99 18.83 -27.85
CA GLU A 171 -1.09 19.95 -28.20
C GLU A 171 -0.74 20.83 -26.98
N GLY A 172 -1.67 20.98 -26.03
CA GLY A 172 -1.50 21.80 -24.84
C GLY A 172 -1.08 21.03 -23.59
N ASP A 173 -1.17 19.71 -23.63
CA ASP A 173 -0.82 18.81 -22.55
C ASP A 173 0.65 18.32 -22.65
N PRO A 174 1.51 18.59 -21.65
CA PRO A 174 2.84 17.99 -21.55
C PRO A 174 2.84 16.46 -21.38
N PHE A 175 1.75 15.87 -20.90
CA PHE A 175 1.59 14.45 -20.58
C PHE A 175 0.37 13.79 -21.27
N PRO A 176 0.27 13.81 -22.62
CA PRO A 176 -0.92 13.42 -23.39
C PRO A 176 -1.26 11.92 -23.39
N THR A 177 -0.70 11.15 -22.46
CA THR A 177 -0.99 9.73 -22.27
C THR A 177 -1.19 9.36 -20.81
N ASP A 178 -1.19 10.35 -19.91
CA ASP A 178 -1.38 10.19 -18.48
C ASP A 178 -2.52 11.11 -18.02
N GLU A 179 -3.73 10.55 -17.93
CA GLU A 179 -4.95 11.27 -17.56
C GLU A 179 -4.89 11.98 -16.19
N THR A 180 -3.81 11.75 -15.44
CA THR A 180 -3.61 12.30 -14.11
C THR A 180 -2.64 13.48 -14.08
N GLN A 181 -1.98 13.82 -15.19
CA GLN A 181 -1.03 14.94 -15.29
C GLN A 181 -1.33 15.79 -16.53
N TRP A 182 -1.31 17.11 -16.41
CA TRP A 182 -1.62 18.02 -17.53
C TRP A 182 -0.86 19.35 -17.53
N ILE A 183 -0.01 19.58 -16.53
CA ILE A 183 0.80 20.79 -16.36
C ILE A 183 2.20 20.36 -15.92
N ASP A 184 3.20 21.02 -16.50
CA ASP A 184 4.62 20.95 -16.17
C ASP A 184 5.13 22.40 -16.10
N THR A 185 5.15 22.99 -14.91
CA THR A 185 5.34 24.45 -14.78
C THR A 185 6.78 24.90 -15.07
N ASP A 186 7.77 24.08 -14.75
CA ASP A 186 9.18 24.42 -14.94
C ASP A 186 9.87 23.70 -16.11
N GLY A 187 9.17 22.74 -16.73
CA GLY A 187 9.55 22.10 -17.98
C GLY A 187 10.56 20.97 -17.81
N ASP A 188 10.56 20.30 -16.66
CA ASP A 188 11.49 19.22 -16.34
C ASP A 188 10.99 17.82 -16.76
N GLY A 189 9.71 17.73 -17.12
CA GLY A 189 9.06 16.51 -17.56
C GLY A 189 8.38 15.70 -16.45
N TRP A 190 8.17 16.29 -15.27
CA TRP A 190 7.34 15.75 -14.20
C TRP A 190 6.09 16.63 -13.99
N GLY A 191 4.98 16.00 -13.60
CA GLY A 191 3.67 16.66 -13.63
C GLY A 191 3.30 17.33 -12.31
N ASP A 192 2.83 18.57 -12.36
CA ASP A 192 2.50 19.38 -11.18
C ASP A 192 1.34 18.81 -10.32
N ASN A 193 0.51 17.91 -10.87
CA ASN A 193 -0.68 17.44 -10.15
C ASN A 193 -0.30 16.41 -9.08
N GLN A 194 -0.22 16.87 -7.84
CA GLN A 194 0.10 16.06 -6.66
C GLN A 194 -0.82 14.86 -6.38
N SER A 195 -1.99 14.79 -7.02
CA SER A 195 -2.88 13.62 -6.92
C SER A 195 -2.73 12.65 -8.09
N GLY A 196 -1.85 12.94 -9.04
CA GLY A 196 -1.57 12.11 -10.21
C GLY A 196 -0.44 11.12 -10.00
N ASN A 197 -0.11 10.40 -11.06
CA ASN A 197 1.02 9.49 -11.08
C ASN A 197 2.31 10.30 -11.13
N ASP A 198 3.33 9.84 -10.40
CA ASP A 198 4.68 10.42 -10.45
C ASP A 198 4.68 11.96 -10.40
N PRO A 199 4.04 12.57 -9.38
CA PRO A 199 3.95 14.02 -9.31
C PRO A 199 5.32 14.66 -9.06
N ASP A 200 5.49 15.86 -9.59
CA ASP A 200 6.62 16.74 -9.29
C ASP A 200 6.47 17.35 -7.89
N GLU A 201 7.30 16.92 -6.93
CA GLU A 201 7.30 17.48 -5.57
C GLU A 201 7.83 18.93 -5.51
N PHE A 202 8.53 19.39 -6.56
CA PHE A 202 9.07 20.74 -6.70
C PHE A 202 8.64 21.47 -7.99
N PRO A 203 7.33 21.80 -8.18
CA PRO A 203 6.76 22.36 -9.43
C PRO A 203 7.34 23.68 -9.98
N PHE A 204 8.33 24.26 -9.31
CA PHE A 204 8.94 25.53 -9.70
C PHE A 204 10.47 25.46 -9.77
N ASP A 205 11.06 24.28 -9.59
CA ASP A 205 12.49 24.04 -9.64
C ASP A 205 12.82 22.82 -10.48
N GLY A 206 12.87 22.99 -11.80
CA GLY A 206 13.13 21.90 -12.74
C GLY A 206 14.54 21.28 -12.71
N THR A 207 15.27 21.42 -11.60
CA THR A 207 16.38 20.54 -11.23
C THR A 207 16.02 19.52 -10.17
N GLU A 208 14.81 19.54 -9.61
CA GLU A 208 14.31 18.67 -8.56
C GLU A 208 12.87 18.24 -8.89
N TRP A 209 12.51 16.99 -8.63
CA TRP A 209 11.15 16.49 -8.89
C TRP A 209 10.66 15.44 -7.88
N LYS A 210 11.57 14.90 -7.06
CA LYS A 210 11.30 13.90 -6.02
C LYS A 210 11.94 14.33 -4.70
N ASP A 211 11.30 13.92 -3.62
CA ASP A 211 11.66 14.15 -2.21
C ASP A 211 11.34 12.84 -1.47
N VAL A 212 12.20 11.84 -1.61
CA VAL A 212 11.91 10.45 -1.21
C VAL A 212 11.68 10.32 0.30
N ASP A 213 12.34 11.13 1.12
CA ASP A 213 12.21 11.15 2.57
C ASP A 213 11.27 12.27 3.09
N GLY A 214 10.92 13.24 2.26
CA GLY A 214 10.02 14.34 2.58
C GLY A 214 10.65 15.43 3.44
N ASP A 215 11.98 15.58 3.42
CA ASP A 215 12.69 16.60 4.20
C ASP A 215 12.63 18.01 3.58
N GLY A 216 12.23 18.08 2.29
CA GLY A 216 12.08 19.29 1.50
C GLY A 216 13.32 19.70 0.71
N ILE A 217 14.35 18.86 0.66
CA ILE A 217 15.47 18.90 -0.26
C ILE A 217 15.20 17.87 -1.35
N GLY A 218 15.29 18.25 -2.62
CA GLY A 218 15.05 17.30 -3.70
C GLY A 218 16.21 16.32 -3.87
N ASP A 219 15.90 15.09 -4.27
CA ASP A 219 16.84 13.96 -4.43
C ASP A 219 18.08 14.31 -5.29
N ASN A 220 17.99 15.23 -6.26
CA ASN A 220 19.19 15.55 -7.06
C ASN A 220 20.20 16.42 -6.29
N GLN A 221 19.76 17.13 -5.26
CA GLN A 221 20.59 17.91 -4.37
C GLN A 221 20.92 17.16 -3.07
N ASP A 222 20.05 16.27 -2.61
CA ASP A 222 20.31 15.45 -1.44
C ASP A 222 21.52 14.51 -1.66
N LEU A 223 22.12 14.08 -0.56
CA LEU A 223 23.22 13.13 -0.55
C LEU A 223 22.85 11.81 0.14
N ASP A 224 21.62 11.71 0.65
CA ASP A 224 21.03 10.63 1.43
C ASP A 224 19.51 10.67 1.16
N ASP A 225 19.13 10.28 -0.07
CA ASP A 225 17.79 10.46 -0.66
C ASP A 225 16.64 9.86 0.20
N ASP A 226 16.91 8.83 1.00
CA ASP A 226 15.92 8.18 1.87
C ASP A 226 16.12 8.40 3.37
N ASN A 227 17.17 9.14 3.75
CA ASN A 227 17.56 9.47 5.12
C ASN A 227 17.66 8.23 6.03
N ASP A 228 18.20 7.13 5.49
CA ASP A 228 18.53 5.91 6.23
C ASP A 228 19.90 6.00 6.95
N GLY A 229 20.66 7.07 6.67
CA GLY A 229 21.97 7.36 7.24
C GLY A 229 23.15 6.91 6.38
N TYR A 230 22.91 6.32 5.22
CA TYR A 230 23.90 5.93 4.22
C TYR A 230 23.85 6.87 3.00
N LEU A 231 25.00 7.48 2.69
CA LEU A 231 25.07 8.38 1.53
C LEU A 231 24.84 7.63 0.21
N ASP A 232 24.12 8.19 -0.76
CA ASP A 232 23.79 7.58 -2.07
C ASP A 232 25.01 7.04 -2.83
N THR A 233 26.18 7.61 -2.56
CA THR A 233 27.45 7.17 -3.18
C THR A 233 27.94 5.81 -2.71
N TYR A 234 27.42 5.34 -1.57
CA TYR A 234 27.75 4.08 -0.92
C TYR A 234 26.55 3.15 -0.80
N ASP A 235 25.34 3.70 -0.92
CA ASP A 235 24.09 2.96 -0.92
C ASP A 235 23.75 2.40 -2.31
N VAL A 236 23.36 1.12 -2.34
CA VAL A 236 22.85 0.43 -3.53
C VAL A 236 21.37 0.69 -3.80
N ASN A 237 20.62 1.18 -2.81
CA ASN A 237 19.19 1.47 -2.82
C ASN A 237 18.84 2.90 -2.34
N PRO A 238 19.38 3.99 -2.94
CA PRO A 238 19.22 5.38 -2.43
C PRO A 238 17.79 5.85 -2.17
N GLY A 239 16.79 5.18 -2.75
CA GLY A 239 15.40 5.55 -2.55
C GLY A 239 14.64 4.71 -1.53
N ARG A 240 15.29 3.82 -0.76
CA ARG A 240 14.69 2.93 0.26
C ARG A 240 15.74 2.19 1.12
N ASP A 241 15.42 2.07 2.41
CA ASP A 241 16.06 1.14 3.34
C ASP A 241 15.46 -0.28 3.14
N ALA A 242 16.26 -1.20 2.60
CA ALA A 242 15.79 -2.52 2.20
C ALA A 242 15.88 -3.52 3.36
N ALA A 243 14.74 -4.08 3.78
CA ALA A 243 14.68 -5.12 4.80
C ALA A 243 13.88 -6.35 4.34
N ILE A 244 14.11 -7.49 4.99
CA ILE A 244 13.35 -8.72 4.73
C ILE A 244 12.85 -9.37 6.01
N PHE A 245 11.66 -9.98 5.93
CA PHE A 245 11.27 -11.04 6.86
C PHE A 245 11.52 -12.40 6.20
N LEU A 246 12.26 -13.28 6.89
CA LEU A 246 12.40 -14.69 6.53
C LEU A 246 11.47 -15.53 7.39
N ASN A 247 10.38 -16.03 6.80
CA ASN A 247 9.38 -16.83 7.49
C ASN A 247 9.63 -18.32 7.22
N LEU A 248 10.14 -19.04 8.22
CA LEU A 248 10.23 -20.50 8.20
C LEU A 248 8.82 -21.05 8.45
N SER A 249 8.22 -21.65 7.41
CA SER A 249 6.80 -22.01 7.42
C SER A 249 6.58 -23.44 7.91
N THR A 250 6.98 -24.43 7.11
CA THR A 250 6.75 -25.84 7.41
C THR A 250 7.98 -26.68 7.15
N PHE A 251 8.10 -27.78 7.90
CA PHE A 251 9.20 -28.72 7.77
C PHE A 251 8.74 -30.18 7.79
N ILE A 252 9.37 -31.02 6.97
CA ILE A 252 9.16 -32.47 6.94
C ILE A 252 10.52 -33.16 7.03
N VAL A 253 10.66 -34.10 7.96
CA VAL A 253 11.79 -35.03 8.02
C VAL A 253 11.46 -36.25 7.15
N HIS A 254 12.28 -36.56 6.14
CA HIS A 254 12.03 -37.68 5.22
C HIS A 254 12.75 -38.97 5.62
N ASP A 255 13.94 -38.85 6.22
CA ASP A 255 14.69 -40.00 6.72
C ASP A 255 14.83 -40.01 8.24
N SER A 256 14.82 -41.22 8.80
CA SER A 256 15.06 -41.42 10.25
C SER A 256 16.56 -41.34 10.53
N MET A 257 16.96 -40.28 11.23
CA MET A 257 18.35 -40.06 11.61
C MET A 257 18.74 -40.86 12.85
N ASP A 258 17.82 -40.95 13.80
CA ASP A 258 18.16 -41.46 15.11
C ASP A 258 17.92 -42.98 15.28
N TYR A 259 18.86 -43.68 15.95
CA TYR A 259 18.87 -45.15 16.02
C TYR A 259 18.05 -45.71 17.19
N PHE A 260 17.81 -44.87 18.21
CA PHE A 260 17.30 -45.33 19.51
C PHE A 260 15.84 -44.96 19.75
N ASP A 261 15.30 -43.97 19.03
CA ASP A 261 13.87 -43.75 18.98
C ASP A 261 13.32 -43.53 17.55
N SER A 262 12.25 -42.77 17.43
CA SER A 262 11.51 -42.57 16.18
C SER A 262 11.25 -41.09 15.90
N TYR A 263 11.97 -40.22 16.61
CA TYR A 263 11.90 -38.79 16.50
C TYR A 263 13.25 -38.26 16.00
N SER A 264 13.21 -37.09 15.41
CA SER A 264 14.39 -36.27 15.12
C SER A 264 14.23 -34.96 15.89
N GLU A 265 15.29 -34.50 16.51
CA GLU A 265 15.35 -33.34 17.38
C GLU A 265 15.78 -32.11 16.58
N ILE A 266 14.84 -31.48 15.87
CA ILE A 266 15.16 -30.47 14.86
C ILE A 266 15.23 -29.06 15.42
N TYR A 267 16.27 -28.32 15.02
CA TYR A 267 16.36 -26.86 15.11
C TYR A 267 16.93 -26.28 13.81
N PHE A 268 16.71 -24.99 13.56
CA PHE A 268 17.24 -24.30 12.38
C PHE A 268 18.18 -23.17 12.78
N CYS A 269 19.25 -22.98 12.02
CA CYS A 269 20.10 -21.80 12.12
C CYS A 269 20.07 -21.03 10.81
N VAL A 270 19.96 -19.70 10.89
CA VAL A 270 19.92 -18.83 9.73
C VAL A 270 21.20 -18.00 9.68
N TYR A 271 21.69 -17.76 8.47
CA TYR A 271 22.84 -16.90 8.22
C TYR A 271 22.55 -15.97 7.05
N ILE A 272 23.06 -14.75 7.10
CA ILE A 272 23.08 -13.83 5.97
C ILE A 272 24.51 -13.38 5.72
N ASN A 273 25.00 -13.51 4.50
CA ASN A 273 26.38 -13.17 4.14
C ASN A 273 27.47 -13.86 4.99
N ASN A 274 27.15 -15.06 5.52
CA ASN A 274 27.92 -15.86 6.49
C ASN A 274 27.90 -15.38 7.96
N PHE A 275 27.08 -14.40 8.29
CA PHE A 275 26.86 -13.96 9.67
C PHE A 275 25.65 -14.67 10.25
N SER A 276 25.83 -15.29 11.42
CA SER A 276 24.75 -16.00 12.10
C SER A 276 23.69 -15.01 12.52
N GLN A 277 22.44 -15.39 12.29
CA GLN A 277 21.24 -14.64 12.64
C GLN A 277 20.47 -15.34 13.77
N GLY A 278 21.15 -16.22 14.51
CA GLY A 278 20.53 -17.05 15.54
C GLY A 278 19.91 -18.35 15.01
N CYS A 279 19.38 -19.13 15.96
CA CYS A 279 18.78 -20.43 15.72
C CYS A 279 17.44 -20.54 16.45
N VAL A 280 16.51 -21.32 15.90
CA VAL A 280 15.14 -21.49 16.40
C VAL A 280 14.80 -22.97 16.59
N PRO A 281 14.05 -23.36 17.65
CA PRO A 281 13.32 -22.49 18.58
C PRO A 281 14.22 -21.73 19.58
N ASP A 282 15.33 -22.34 20.01
CA ASP A 282 16.47 -21.68 20.66
C ASP A 282 17.72 -22.59 20.50
N GLN A 283 18.94 -22.10 20.76
CA GLN A 283 20.17 -22.89 20.55
C GLN A 283 20.34 -24.13 21.46
N ASN A 284 19.48 -24.30 22.47
CA ASN A 284 19.51 -25.43 23.42
C ASN A 284 18.18 -26.20 23.46
N SER A 285 17.34 -26.01 22.45
CA SER A 285 16.01 -26.55 22.35
C SER A 285 15.74 -26.97 20.93
N TYR A 286 14.81 -27.88 20.78
CA TYR A 286 14.53 -28.54 19.53
C TYR A 286 13.08 -29.00 19.51
N TRP A 287 12.55 -29.18 18.31
CA TRP A 287 11.29 -29.87 18.12
C TRP A 287 11.55 -31.35 17.89
N SER A 288 10.94 -32.22 18.70
CA SER A 288 10.94 -33.67 18.41
C SER A 288 9.90 -33.99 17.33
N LEU A 289 10.37 -34.23 16.11
CA LEU A 289 9.56 -34.46 14.91
C LEU A 289 9.51 -35.94 14.53
N THR A 290 8.35 -36.41 14.04
CA THR A 290 8.23 -37.78 13.53
C THR A 290 8.45 -37.80 12.02
N THR A 291 9.26 -38.74 11.52
CA THR A 291 9.52 -38.89 10.08
C THR A 291 8.23 -39.00 9.27
N GLY A 292 8.09 -38.13 8.26
CA GLY A 292 6.98 -38.06 7.31
C GLY A 292 5.77 -37.25 7.78
N ASP A 293 5.77 -36.74 9.02
CA ASP A 293 4.77 -35.79 9.49
C ASP A 293 5.23 -34.35 9.17
N GLU A 294 4.29 -33.52 8.72
CA GLU A 294 4.53 -32.09 8.49
C GLU A 294 4.44 -31.33 9.82
N HIS A 295 5.47 -30.53 10.10
CA HIS A 295 5.55 -29.65 11.26
C HIS A 295 5.39 -28.19 10.85
N ASP A 296 4.65 -27.42 11.66
CA ASP A 296 4.51 -25.97 11.51
C ASP A 296 5.61 -25.31 12.34
N VAL A 297 6.61 -24.73 11.66
CA VAL A 297 7.75 -24.04 12.30
C VAL A 297 7.31 -22.67 12.78
N GLY A 298 6.55 -21.95 11.94
CA GLY A 298 5.88 -20.70 12.30
C GLY A 298 6.79 -19.60 12.88
N THR A 299 8.06 -19.54 12.48
CA THR A 299 9.04 -18.59 13.03
C THR A 299 9.51 -17.61 11.96
N SER A 300 9.74 -16.35 12.33
CA SER A 300 10.11 -15.27 11.40
C SER A 300 11.37 -14.57 11.91
N PHE A 301 12.30 -14.27 11.00
CA PHE A 301 13.48 -13.46 11.29
C PHE A 301 13.38 -12.14 10.53
N TYR A 302 13.71 -11.03 11.20
CA TYR A 302 13.88 -9.72 10.56
C TYR A 302 15.34 -9.53 10.19
N PHE A 303 15.61 -9.06 8.96
CA PHE A 303 16.94 -8.66 8.54
C PHE A 303 16.90 -7.27 7.93
N ASP A 304 17.64 -6.37 8.58
CA ASP A 304 18.12 -5.11 8.01
C ASP A 304 19.22 -5.45 7.00
N LEU A 305 19.07 -5.11 5.71
CA LEU A 305 20.05 -5.49 4.71
C LEU A 305 21.15 -4.43 4.61
N ASP A 306 22.42 -4.87 4.54
CA ASP A 306 23.55 -3.96 4.34
C ASP A 306 23.43 -3.18 3.02
N GLU A 307 23.32 -1.85 3.14
CA GLU A 307 23.15 -0.92 2.02
C GLU A 307 24.36 -0.81 1.08
N GLY A 308 25.52 -1.30 1.50
CA GLY A 308 26.70 -1.45 0.64
C GLY A 308 26.69 -2.71 -0.23
N ILE A 309 25.73 -3.61 -0.04
CA ILE A 309 25.69 -4.94 -0.65
C ILE A 309 24.40 -5.08 -1.47
N ARG A 310 24.54 -5.44 -2.75
CA ARG A 310 23.38 -5.74 -3.60
C ARG A 310 22.87 -7.18 -3.46
N HIS A 311 23.79 -8.14 -3.36
CA HIS A 311 23.47 -9.57 -3.35
C HIS A 311 23.71 -10.13 -1.95
N HIS A 312 22.63 -10.52 -1.28
CA HIS A 312 22.67 -11.13 0.05
C HIS A 312 22.50 -12.63 -0.06
N TYR A 313 23.44 -13.37 0.52
CA TYR A 313 23.40 -14.83 0.55
C TYR A 313 22.74 -15.29 1.85
N ILE A 314 21.48 -15.71 1.76
CA ILE A 314 20.73 -16.24 2.88
C ILE A 314 20.97 -17.74 2.91
N GLU A 315 21.52 -18.24 4.01
CA GLU A 315 21.73 -19.66 4.25
C GLU A 315 20.84 -20.14 5.40
N VAL A 316 20.19 -21.29 5.21
CA VAL A 316 19.42 -21.95 6.27
C VAL A 316 19.96 -23.36 6.46
N GLU A 317 20.28 -23.70 7.70
CA GLU A 317 20.76 -25.02 8.12
C GLU A 317 19.70 -25.67 9.01
N ALA A 318 19.43 -26.96 8.80
CA ALA A 318 18.59 -27.78 9.65
C ALA A 318 19.47 -28.78 10.39
N TRP A 319 19.36 -28.84 11.72
CA TRP A 319 20.21 -29.67 12.57
C TRP A 319 19.37 -30.64 13.38
N ASP A 320 19.85 -31.88 13.51
CA ASP A 320 19.33 -32.90 14.42
C ASP A 320 20.18 -32.88 15.71
N SER A 321 19.59 -32.40 16.80
CA SER A 321 20.27 -32.25 18.09
C SER A 321 20.43 -33.60 18.78
N ASP A 322 21.67 -33.95 19.05
CA ASP A 322 22.01 -35.32 19.43
C ASP A 322 22.88 -35.35 20.69
N ALA A 323 22.79 -36.42 21.48
CA ALA A 323 23.46 -36.47 22.79
C ALA A 323 25.01 -36.48 22.72
N PHE A 324 25.59 -36.63 21.52
CA PHE A 324 27.03 -36.71 21.31
C PHE A 324 27.57 -35.66 20.34
N ALA A 325 26.84 -35.36 19.26
CA ALA A 325 27.18 -34.34 18.28
C ALA A 325 25.97 -34.12 17.38
N ASP A 326 25.56 -32.87 17.20
CA ASP A 326 24.47 -32.53 16.30
C ASP A 326 24.85 -32.84 14.85
N ASP A 327 23.92 -33.44 14.13
CA ASP A 327 24.09 -33.85 12.74
C ASP A 327 23.34 -32.90 11.81
N LEU A 328 24.02 -32.40 10.78
CA LEU A 328 23.41 -31.54 9.77
C LEU A 328 22.46 -32.36 8.89
N MET A 329 21.22 -31.92 8.77
CA MET A 329 20.20 -32.51 7.89
C MET A 329 20.27 -31.87 6.52
N ASP A 330 20.10 -32.68 5.47
CA ASP A 330 20.15 -32.23 4.08
C ASP A 330 18.82 -31.64 3.64
N ILE A 331 18.81 -30.34 3.36
CA ILE A 331 17.64 -29.62 2.84
C ILE A 331 17.90 -28.99 1.47
N SER A 332 18.97 -29.43 0.78
CA SER A 332 19.47 -28.85 -0.46
C SER A 332 19.14 -29.73 -1.67
N ASP A 333 18.92 -29.12 -2.84
CA ASP A 333 18.83 -29.87 -4.10
C ASP A 333 20.20 -30.10 -4.77
N ASP A 334 21.28 -29.52 -4.22
CA ASP A 334 22.66 -29.71 -4.65
C ASP A 334 23.42 -30.70 -3.75
N SER A 335 23.79 -31.85 -4.33
CA SER A 335 24.66 -32.92 -3.77
C SER A 335 26.00 -32.52 -3.12
N ASN A 336 26.41 -31.25 -3.18
CA ASN A 336 27.62 -30.75 -2.54
C ASN A 336 27.35 -29.89 -1.30
N LEU A 337 26.08 -29.62 -0.98
CA LEU A 337 25.62 -28.82 0.13
C LEU A 337 24.54 -29.59 0.86
N GLU A 338 24.52 -29.51 2.19
CA GLU A 338 23.42 -30.04 3.02
C GLU A 338 22.47 -28.91 3.47
N ARG A 339 22.76 -27.65 3.09
CA ARG A 339 22.06 -26.44 3.52
C ARG A 339 21.42 -25.71 2.36
N LEU A 340 20.31 -25.02 2.64
CA LEU A 340 19.63 -24.19 1.64
C LEU A 340 20.37 -22.86 1.49
N VAL A 341 20.71 -22.47 0.26
CA VAL A 341 21.38 -21.20 -0.06
C VAL A 341 20.55 -20.42 -1.07
N ILE A 342 20.22 -19.17 -0.74
CA ILE A 342 19.40 -18.27 -1.55
C ILE A 342 20.21 -17.00 -1.84
N ASP A 343 20.33 -16.64 -3.12
CA ASP A 343 20.92 -15.38 -3.57
C ASP A 343 19.77 -14.36 -3.76
N PHE A 344 19.70 -13.38 -2.86
CA PHE A 344 18.69 -12.33 -2.84
C PHE A 344 19.28 -11.01 -3.35
N ASP A 345 18.68 -10.43 -4.39
CA ASP A 345 19.09 -9.14 -4.98
C ASP A 345 18.23 -8.00 -4.41
N SER A 346 18.81 -7.18 -3.52
CA SER A 346 18.11 -6.10 -2.80
C SER A 346 17.64 -4.96 -3.72
N VAL A 347 18.25 -4.83 -4.90
CA VAL A 347 17.94 -3.76 -5.86
C VAL A 347 16.77 -4.12 -6.78
N GLU A 348 16.40 -5.40 -6.90
CA GLU A 348 15.23 -5.80 -7.68
C GLU A 348 13.91 -5.35 -7.01
N GLN A 349 12.78 -5.55 -7.72
CA GLN A 349 11.47 -5.27 -7.15
C GLN A 349 11.22 -6.17 -5.93
N LEU A 350 10.77 -5.58 -4.83
CA LEU A 350 10.46 -6.25 -3.56
C LEU A 350 9.22 -7.14 -3.69
N ASN A 351 9.38 -8.26 -4.37
CA ASN A 351 8.37 -9.29 -4.55
C ASN A 351 8.57 -10.39 -3.52
N ARG A 352 7.48 -10.82 -2.89
CA ARG A 352 7.45 -12.00 -2.01
C ARG A 352 7.94 -13.25 -2.76
N LEU A 353 8.85 -13.98 -2.15
CA LEU A 353 9.43 -15.21 -2.69
C LEU A 353 9.05 -16.38 -1.81
N GLN A 354 8.48 -17.43 -2.40
CA GLN A 354 8.30 -18.71 -1.73
C GLN A 354 9.40 -19.66 -2.20
N VAL A 355 10.12 -20.25 -1.24
CA VAL A 355 11.25 -21.16 -1.50
C VAL A 355 10.99 -22.49 -0.81
N VAL A 356 11.35 -23.58 -1.48
CA VAL A 356 11.32 -24.93 -0.91
C VAL A 356 12.72 -25.50 -1.03
N GLY A 357 13.38 -25.72 0.11
CA GLY A 357 14.56 -26.58 0.20
C GLY A 357 14.12 -28.03 0.32
N ASP A 358 14.64 -28.92 -0.51
CA ASP A 358 14.21 -30.32 -0.62
C ASP A 358 15.41 -31.23 -0.84
N GLY A 359 15.90 -31.81 0.27
CA GLY A 359 17.01 -32.76 0.28
C GLY A 359 16.76 -34.01 -0.56
N THR A 360 15.49 -34.38 -0.79
CA THR A 360 15.15 -35.61 -1.53
C THR A 360 15.52 -35.56 -3.01
N GLN A 361 15.92 -34.38 -3.52
CA GLN A 361 16.31 -34.19 -4.92
C GLN A 361 17.75 -34.60 -5.21
N ASP A 362 18.56 -34.88 -4.19
CA ASP A 362 19.91 -35.40 -4.36
C ASP A 362 20.05 -36.90 -4.01
N THR A 363 21.25 -37.38 -3.66
CA THR A 363 21.49 -38.80 -3.36
C THR A 363 22.30 -39.05 -2.07
N ASN A 364 22.53 -38.01 -1.28
CA ASN A 364 23.33 -38.00 -0.05
C ASN A 364 22.51 -37.46 1.11
N GLY A 365 23.12 -37.37 2.28
CA GLY A 365 22.46 -36.78 3.44
C GLY A 365 21.35 -37.62 4.05
N TRP A 366 20.71 -37.00 5.03
CA TRP A 366 19.45 -37.42 5.61
C TRP A 366 18.45 -36.36 5.19
N ASP A 367 17.41 -36.76 4.46
CA ASP A 367 16.60 -35.78 3.73
C ASP A 367 15.61 -35.05 4.65
N GLY A 368 15.57 -33.73 4.51
CA GLY A 368 14.52 -32.84 5.02
C GLY A 368 13.93 -31.96 3.91
N GLU A 369 12.71 -31.49 4.10
CA GLU A 369 12.04 -30.54 3.21
C GLU A 369 11.55 -29.33 4.02
N LEU A 370 12.11 -28.14 3.73
CA LEU A 370 11.77 -26.87 4.36
C LEU A 370 11.04 -25.96 3.37
N THR A 371 9.82 -25.56 3.70
CA THR A 371 9.14 -24.46 3.01
C THR A 371 9.35 -23.17 3.79
N LEU A 372 9.84 -22.14 3.10
CA LEU A 372 10.01 -20.81 3.66
C LEU A 372 9.51 -19.72 2.71
N GLU A 373 9.40 -18.51 3.25
CA GLU A 373 9.00 -17.34 2.51
C GLU A 373 9.91 -16.15 2.86
N ILE A 374 10.39 -15.45 1.83
CA ILE A 374 11.09 -14.17 1.97
C ILE A 374 10.10 -13.07 1.62
N VAL A 375 9.88 -12.16 2.55
CA VAL A 375 9.01 -11.00 2.41
C VAL A 375 9.88 -9.75 2.44
N PRO A 376 10.32 -9.25 1.29
CA PRO A 376 11.05 -8.00 1.23
C PRO A 376 10.12 -6.78 1.35
N PHE A 377 10.60 -5.73 1.99
CA PHE A 377 9.88 -4.47 2.20
C PHE A 377 10.86 -3.31 2.41
N ASP A 378 10.34 -2.09 2.36
CA ASP A 378 11.07 -0.88 2.71
C ASP A 378 10.85 -0.60 4.20
N SER A 379 11.92 -0.61 4.99
CA SER A 379 11.89 -0.45 6.45
C SER A 379 11.20 0.84 6.89
N ARG A 380 11.31 1.91 6.09
CA ARG A 380 10.66 3.23 6.34
C ARG A 380 9.14 3.14 6.37
N THR A 381 8.57 2.11 5.75
CA THR A 381 7.12 1.90 5.73
C THR A 381 6.60 1.29 7.02
N ILE A 382 7.47 0.81 7.91
CA ILE A 382 7.09 0.37 9.26
C ILE A 382 6.65 1.59 10.06
N THR A 383 5.39 1.56 10.48
CA THR A 383 4.81 2.61 11.34
C THR A 383 4.28 2.04 12.66
N ARG A 384 4.21 0.72 12.78
CA ARG A 384 3.65 0.01 13.92
C ARG A 384 4.19 -1.41 13.98
N ILE A 385 4.69 -1.81 15.14
CA ILE A 385 5.24 -3.15 15.41
C ILE A 385 4.42 -3.81 16.51
N THR A 386 4.03 -5.06 16.28
CA THR A 386 3.24 -5.83 17.22
C THR A 386 4.14 -6.79 17.98
N HIS A 387 4.25 -6.57 19.29
CA HIS A 387 4.89 -7.49 20.24
C HIS A 387 3.84 -8.34 20.93
N ASN A 388 4.12 -9.64 21.05
CA ASN A 388 3.25 -10.61 21.72
C ASN A 388 4.08 -11.30 22.80
N TRP A 389 3.46 -11.63 23.93
CA TRP A 389 4.12 -12.39 24.98
C TRP A 389 3.12 -13.09 25.90
N ASP A 390 3.58 -14.14 26.56
CA ASP A 390 2.82 -14.85 27.59
C ASP A 390 3.28 -14.46 29.01
N PHE A 391 2.32 -14.26 29.90
CA PHE A 391 2.59 -13.99 31.31
C PHE A 391 1.49 -14.55 32.22
N ASP A 392 1.88 -15.44 33.15
CA ASP A 392 0.97 -16.13 34.09
C ASP A 392 -0.18 -16.88 33.36
N ASP A 393 0.20 -17.69 32.36
CA ASP A 393 -0.72 -18.44 31.48
C ASP A 393 -1.73 -17.55 30.71
N GLN A 394 -1.44 -16.26 30.53
CA GLN A 394 -2.25 -15.32 29.74
C GLN A 394 -1.43 -14.71 28.61
N PHE A 395 -2.05 -14.63 27.43
CA PHE A 395 -1.47 -13.99 26.26
C PHE A 395 -1.72 -12.49 26.26
N TYR A 396 -0.68 -11.72 25.98
CA TYR A 396 -0.70 -10.27 25.82
C TYR A 396 -0.17 -9.86 24.46
N GLN A 397 -0.64 -8.72 23.99
CA GLN A 397 -0.26 -8.12 22.73
C GLN A 397 -0.17 -6.61 22.93
N LEU A 398 0.86 -6.00 22.35
CA LEU A 398 1.06 -4.55 22.34
C LEU A 398 1.51 -4.11 20.94
N ASP A 399 0.75 -3.19 20.36
CA ASP A 399 1.18 -2.45 19.19
C ASP A 399 1.95 -1.21 19.63
N ILE A 400 3.18 -1.07 19.16
CA ILE A 400 4.07 0.05 19.45
C ILE A 400 4.22 0.88 18.19
N ASP A 401 3.91 2.18 18.28
CA ASP A 401 4.16 3.15 17.21
C ASP A 401 5.57 3.69 17.42
N LEU A 402 6.52 3.25 16.59
CA LEU A 402 7.90 3.74 16.57
C LEU A 402 8.12 4.65 15.37
N ASP A 403 9.03 5.59 15.53
CA ASP A 403 9.40 6.58 14.51
C ASP A 403 10.69 6.14 13.81
N TYR A 404 10.64 5.97 12.49
CA TYR A 404 11.77 5.50 11.70
C TYR A 404 13.00 6.40 11.85
N GLN A 405 12.81 7.72 11.84
CA GLN A 405 13.88 8.69 12.01
C GLN A 405 14.56 8.56 13.39
N THR A 406 13.80 8.21 14.43
CA THR A 406 14.36 7.87 15.74
C THR A 406 15.15 6.56 15.69
N TYR A 407 14.65 5.52 15.00
CA TYR A 407 15.37 4.26 14.81
C TYR A 407 16.72 4.49 14.12
N VAL A 408 16.73 5.13 12.93
CA VAL A 408 17.94 5.49 12.18
C VAL A 408 18.89 6.32 13.02
N TYR A 409 18.38 7.32 13.77
CA TYR A 409 19.23 8.12 14.65
C TYR A 409 19.99 7.25 15.65
N TYR A 410 19.33 6.31 16.34
CA TYR A 410 20.00 5.43 17.30
C TYR A 410 20.91 4.41 16.61
N ARG A 411 20.49 3.87 15.47
CA ARG A 411 21.28 2.98 14.60
C ARG A 411 22.59 3.62 14.13
N SER A 412 22.57 4.93 13.86
CA SER A 412 23.75 5.70 13.41
C SER A 412 24.75 6.03 14.53
N LEU A 413 24.41 5.77 15.80
CA LEU A 413 25.32 6.02 16.91
C LEU A 413 26.49 5.02 16.91
N ASP A 414 27.47 5.26 17.78
CA ASP A 414 28.62 4.36 17.91
C ASP A 414 28.22 3.13 18.74
N HIS A 415 28.19 1.96 18.10
CA HIS A 415 27.95 0.67 18.75
C HIS A 415 29.22 -0.01 19.23
N SER A 416 30.40 0.49 18.85
CA SER A 416 31.65 -0.21 19.12
C SER A 416 32.01 -0.27 20.61
N ILE A 417 32.52 -1.41 21.05
CA ILE A 417 33.14 -1.58 22.37
C ILE A 417 34.65 -1.55 22.22
N ASP A 418 35.30 -0.57 22.84
CA ASP A 418 36.76 -0.48 22.87
C ASP A 418 37.33 -1.46 23.89
N TRP A 419 37.67 -2.65 23.41
CA TRP A 419 38.38 -3.67 24.16
C TRP A 419 39.89 -3.38 24.33
N SER A 420 40.40 -2.26 23.78
CA SER A 420 41.82 -1.95 23.85
C SER A 420 42.24 -1.62 25.28
N GLY A 421 42.99 -2.55 25.89
CA GLY A 421 43.44 -2.42 27.27
C GLY A 421 42.53 -3.08 28.31
N TYR A 422 41.50 -3.81 27.88
CA TYR A 422 40.67 -4.66 28.73
C TYR A 422 41.49 -5.60 29.62
N GLN A 423 41.23 -5.56 30.93
CA GLN A 423 41.73 -6.54 31.91
C GLN A 423 40.59 -7.19 32.69
N THR A 424 39.56 -6.41 33.04
CA THR A 424 38.33 -6.87 33.71
C THR A 424 37.13 -6.14 33.12
N TYR A 425 35.91 -6.62 33.41
CA TYR A 425 34.68 -5.95 32.98
C TYR A 425 34.52 -4.52 33.52
N ASP A 426 35.23 -4.14 34.59
CA ASP A 426 35.29 -2.75 35.09
C ASP A 426 35.82 -1.78 34.03
N ASP A 427 36.65 -2.25 33.10
CA ASP A 427 37.25 -1.41 32.07
C ASP A 427 36.27 -1.11 30.91
N VAL A 428 35.17 -1.87 30.79
CA VAL A 428 34.25 -1.80 29.65
C VAL A 428 32.78 -1.62 30.03
N ILE A 429 32.36 -1.87 31.29
CA ILE A 429 30.94 -1.85 31.65
C ILE A 429 30.24 -0.50 31.37
N ASP A 430 30.93 0.62 31.57
CA ASP A 430 30.42 1.96 31.25
C ASP A 430 30.08 2.09 29.75
N GLN A 431 30.78 1.34 28.88
CA GLN A 431 30.57 1.31 27.45
C GLN A 431 29.28 0.56 27.08
N TYR A 432 28.87 -0.46 27.83
CA TYR A 432 27.57 -1.15 27.66
C TYR A 432 26.42 -0.39 28.30
N ALA A 433 26.68 0.21 29.48
CA ALA A 433 25.67 0.96 30.21
C ALA A 433 25.07 2.11 29.37
N ARG A 434 25.83 2.67 28.41
CA ARG A 434 25.38 3.77 27.54
C ARG A 434 24.16 3.45 26.68
N PHE A 435 23.92 2.17 26.39
CA PHE A 435 22.77 1.74 25.57
C PHE A 435 21.47 1.77 26.37
N SER A 436 21.55 1.78 27.72
CA SER A 436 20.38 2.05 28.55
C SER A 436 19.97 3.52 28.45
N THR A 437 18.77 3.77 27.95
CA THR A 437 18.25 5.11 27.61
C THR A 437 16.91 5.41 28.32
N PRO A 438 16.88 5.43 29.66
CA PRO A 438 15.63 5.56 30.44
C PRO A 438 14.89 6.88 30.22
N ASP A 439 15.61 7.94 29.84
CA ASP A 439 15.04 9.27 29.57
C ASP A 439 14.46 9.40 28.14
N ALA A 440 14.63 8.40 27.28
CA ALA A 440 14.14 8.46 25.91
C ALA A 440 12.60 8.51 25.89
N PRO A 441 11.97 9.45 25.14
CA PRO A 441 10.51 9.61 25.17
C PRO A 441 9.72 8.34 24.85
N TYR A 442 10.19 7.53 23.89
CA TYR A 442 9.55 6.26 23.51
C TYR A 442 9.65 5.21 24.62
N ILE A 443 10.76 5.18 25.37
CA ILE A 443 10.93 4.31 26.54
C ILE A 443 9.99 4.72 27.67
N VAL A 444 9.89 6.02 27.97
CA VAL A 444 8.99 6.51 29.02
C VAL A 444 7.53 6.16 28.70
N ASP A 445 7.12 6.31 27.43
CA ASP A 445 5.77 5.96 26.98
C ASP A 445 5.51 4.45 27.03
N LEU A 446 6.46 3.64 26.53
CA LEU A 446 6.38 2.18 26.56
C LEU A 446 6.32 1.66 28.00
N ALA A 447 7.21 2.13 28.87
CA ALA A 447 7.26 1.71 30.27
C ALA A 447 5.95 2.05 31.01
N THR A 448 5.43 3.27 30.81
CA THR A 448 4.14 3.68 31.39
C THR A 448 2.98 2.83 30.85
N THR A 449 3.02 2.47 29.58
CA THR A 449 2.01 1.62 28.93
C THR A 449 2.05 0.20 29.51
N LEU A 450 3.23 -0.41 29.62
CA LEU A 450 3.41 -1.73 30.22
C LEU A 450 2.99 -1.74 31.70
N GLU A 451 3.35 -0.72 32.49
CA GLU A 451 2.89 -0.57 33.87
C GLU A 451 1.35 -0.50 33.94
N SER A 452 0.72 0.27 33.05
CA SER A 452 -0.73 0.38 32.98
C SER A 452 -1.39 -0.94 32.62
N MET A 453 -0.83 -1.70 31.67
CA MET A 453 -1.29 -3.04 31.28
C MET A 453 -1.18 -4.02 32.46
N ALA A 454 -0.03 -4.06 33.13
CA ALA A 454 0.20 -4.89 34.30
C ALA A 454 -0.84 -4.59 35.41
N ASN A 455 -1.02 -3.32 35.73
CA ASN A 455 -1.99 -2.87 36.74
C ASN A 455 -3.45 -3.23 36.37
N GLN A 456 -3.81 -3.13 35.09
CA GLN A 456 -5.14 -3.51 34.60
C GLN A 456 -5.38 -5.02 34.66
N ALA A 457 -4.34 -5.82 34.41
CA ALA A 457 -4.36 -7.27 34.58
C ALA A 457 -4.36 -7.71 36.06
N GLY A 458 -4.05 -6.80 36.99
CA GLY A 458 -4.11 -7.02 38.44
C GLY A 458 -2.74 -7.13 39.12
N TYR A 459 -1.66 -7.01 38.36
CA TYR A 459 -0.29 -7.00 38.85
C TYR A 459 0.07 -5.59 39.34
N THR A 460 -0.24 -5.31 40.61
CA THR A 460 -0.14 -3.98 41.22
C THR A 460 1.00 -3.84 42.23
N SER A 461 1.72 -4.92 42.51
CA SER A 461 2.94 -4.89 43.32
C SER A 461 4.13 -4.53 42.45
N SER A 462 5.15 -3.91 43.06
CA SER A 462 6.43 -3.63 42.39
C SER A 462 7.04 -4.86 41.71
N LEU A 463 7.00 -6.02 42.39
CA LEU A 463 7.43 -7.29 41.79
C LEU A 463 6.54 -7.70 40.61
N GLY A 464 5.21 -7.58 40.71
CA GLY A 464 4.30 -7.99 39.65
C GLY A 464 4.43 -7.14 38.39
N VAL A 465 4.69 -5.84 38.54
CA VAL A 465 5.00 -4.95 37.41
C VAL A 465 6.36 -5.31 36.81
N ALA A 466 7.38 -5.52 37.63
CA ALA A 466 8.73 -5.88 37.18
C ALA A 466 8.78 -7.23 36.46
N ASP A 467 8.07 -8.25 36.95
CA ASP A 467 7.95 -9.56 36.31
C ASP A 467 7.13 -9.48 35.02
N PHE A 468 6.09 -8.63 34.96
CA PHE A 468 5.31 -8.42 33.74
C PHE A 468 6.14 -7.78 32.61
N ILE A 469 6.95 -6.78 32.96
CA ILE A 469 7.90 -6.15 32.03
C ILE A 469 9.02 -7.12 31.65
N HIS A 470 9.50 -7.91 32.62
CA HIS A 470 10.51 -8.95 32.37
C HIS A 470 10.00 -9.96 31.34
N ALA A 471 8.76 -10.40 31.45
CA ALA A 471 8.13 -11.30 30.49
C ALA A 471 7.97 -10.68 29.10
N PHE A 472 7.67 -9.38 29.01
CA PHE A 472 7.63 -8.67 27.73
C PHE A 472 9.00 -8.64 27.06
N VAL A 473 10.06 -8.28 27.80
CA VAL A 473 11.42 -8.23 27.25
C VAL A 473 11.94 -9.62 26.89
N GLY A 474 11.72 -10.61 27.76
CA GLY A 474 12.22 -11.97 27.59
C GLY A 474 11.46 -12.82 26.56
N ASP A 475 10.41 -12.28 25.93
CA ASP A 475 9.74 -12.92 24.78
C ASP A 475 10.21 -12.37 23.42
N ILE A 476 10.97 -11.27 23.43
CA ILE A 476 11.67 -10.81 22.22
C ILE A 476 12.73 -11.86 21.86
N GLN A 477 12.82 -12.20 20.57
CA GLN A 477 13.63 -13.31 20.10
C GLN A 477 15.12 -13.10 20.44
N TYR A 478 15.76 -14.15 20.96
CA TYR A 478 17.21 -14.13 21.17
C TYR A 478 17.94 -14.19 19.81
N LEU A 479 18.68 -13.14 19.46
CA LEU A 479 19.52 -13.07 18.25
C LEU A 479 20.94 -12.72 18.65
N TYR A 480 21.93 -13.47 18.17
CA TYR A 480 23.33 -13.17 18.44
C TYR A 480 23.84 -12.07 17.52
N ASP A 481 24.55 -11.12 18.11
CA ASP A 481 25.18 -10.04 17.38
C ASP A 481 26.65 -10.42 17.08
N LEU A 482 26.91 -10.81 15.83
CA LEU A 482 28.27 -11.06 15.32
C LEU A 482 28.55 -10.13 14.13
N ASP A 483 29.41 -9.13 14.35
CA ASP A 483 29.79 -8.16 13.34
C ASP A 483 30.50 -8.76 12.10
N ASP A 484 30.40 -7.99 11.01
CA ASP A 484 30.90 -8.25 9.65
C ASP A 484 32.41 -8.58 9.50
N ALA A 485 33.18 -8.50 10.58
CA ALA A 485 34.64 -8.48 10.53
C ALA A 485 35.35 -9.79 10.89
N GLY A 486 34.65 -10.81 11.40
CA GLY A 486 35.31 -12.05 11.85
C GLY A 486 36.36 -11.84 12.96
N GLU A 487 36.34 -10.67 13.60
CA GLU A 487 36.97 -10.36 14.88
C GLU A 487 35.83 -10.19 15.89
N GLN A 488 36.08 -10.52 17.15
CA GLN A 488 35.10 -10.45 18.25
C GLN A 488 34.66 -8.99 18.50
N SER A 489 33.79 -8.43 17.67
CA SER A 489 33.05 -7.22 18.01
C SER A 489 31.57 -7.58 18.11
N GLU A 490 31.10 -7.40 19.33
CA GLU A 490 29.72 -7.41 19.79
C GLU A 490 29.08 -6.10 19.32
N TYR A 491 27.80 -6.14 18.97
CA TYR A 491 27.03 -5.00 18.50
C TYR A 491 25.92 -4.67 19.51
N PRO A 492 26.19 -4.08 20.68
CA PRO A 492 25.10 -3.83 21.62
C PRO A 492 24.08 -2.84 21.03
N LYS A 493 22.81 -3.21 21.03
CA LYS A 493 21.71 -2.43 20.46
C LYS A 493 21.14 -1.44 21.46
N TYR A 494 20.69 -0.29 20.95
CA TYR A 494 19.80 0.57 21.71
C TYR A 494 18.41 -0.07 21.82
N PRO A 495 17.63 0.22 22.89
CA PRO A 495 16.31 -0.33 23.09
C PRO A 495 15.35 -0.20 21.89
N ILE A 496 15.49 0.85 21.06
CA ILE A 496 14.63 1.00 19.87
C ILE A 496 14.98 0.01 18.77
N GLU A 497 16.25 -0.33 18.57
CA GLU A 497 16.70 -1.31 17.58
C GLU A 497 16.16 -2.70 17.94
N MET A 498 16.32 -3.13 19.20
CA MET A 498 15.76 -4.41 19.67
C MET A 498 14.23 -4.47 19.51
N LEU A 499 13.52 -3.37 19.75
CA LEU A 499 12.06 -3.30 19.54
C LEU A 499 11.67 -3.27 18.06
N TRP A 500 12.49 -2.67 17.20
CA TRP A 500 12.27 -2.50 15.76
C TRP A 500 12.52 -3.81 15.01
N GLU A 501 13.69 -4.38 15.23
CA GLU A 501 14.18 -5.61 14.62
C GLU A 501 13.56 -6.86 15.27
N GLN A 502 12.88 -6.69 16.42
CA GLN A 502 12.23 -7.78 17.17
C GLN A 502 13.21 -8.88 17.61
N GLY A 503 14.46 -8.51 17.88
CA GLY A 503 15.45 -9.43 18.40
C GLY A 503 16.72 -8.76 18.91
N GLY A 504 17.41 -9.48 19.80
CA GLY A 504 18.67 -9.09 20.43
C GLY A 504 19.12 -10.13 21.44
N ASP A 505 20.28 -9.97 22.04
CA ASP A 505 20.82 -10.90 23.03
C ASP A 505 20.88 -10.30 24.45
N CYS A 506 21.86 -10.73 25.25
CA CYS A 506 21.87 -10.54 26.70
C CYS A 506 22.00 -9.07 27.08
N GLU A 507 22.91 -8.34 26.45
CA GLU A 507 23.15 -6.93 26.69
C GLU A 507 22.04 -6.05 26.16
N ASP A 508 21.42 -6.42 25.02
CA ASP A 508 20.29 -5.71 24.42
C ASP A 508 19.06 -5.79 25.32
N GLY A 509 18.72 -7.02 25.73
CA GLY A 509 17.63 -7.27 26.66
C GLY A 509 17.89 -6.60 28.01
N SER A 510 19.15 -6.57 28.45
CA SER A 510 19.55 -5.85 29.66
C SER A 510 19.29 -4.36 29.51
N ALA A 511 19.74 -3.75 28.41
CA ALA A 511 19.58 -2.32 28.15
C ALA A 511 18.10 -1.93 28.06
N LEU A 512 17.27 -2.70 27.34
CA LEU A 512 15.84 -2.46 27.24
C LEU A 512 15.16 -2.58 28.61
N TYR A 513 15.40 -3.68 29.35
CA TYR A 513 14.78 -3.88 30.66
C TYR A 513 15.16 -2.78 31.65
N ILE A 514 16.46 -2.44 31.76
CA ILE A 514 16.93 -1.38 32.67
C ILE A 514 16.29 -0.04 32.29
N SER A 515 16.26 0.30 31.01
CA SER A 515 15.66 1.55 30.52
C SER A 515 14.19 1.67 30.92
N LEU A 516 13.41 0.60 30.78
CA LEU A 516 12.00 0.57 31.16
C LEU A 516 11.81 0.70 32.68
N MET A 517 12.63 0.02 33.48
CA MET A 517 12.51 0.06 34.93
C MET A 517 12.93 1.41 35.52
N GLU A 518 14.03 1.98 35.06
CA GLU A 518 14.50 3.32 35.45
C GLU A 518 13.52 4.41 35.01
N ALA A 519 12.89 4.29 33.83
CA ALA A 519 11.85 5.22 33.38
C ALA A 519 10.62 5.24 34.31
N LEU A 520 10.32 4.13 34.99
CA LEU A 520 9.27 4.04 36.02
C LEU A 520 9.72 4.49 37.41
N GLY A 521 11.00 4.86 37.56
CA GLY A 521 11.61 5.32 38.82
C GLY A 521 12.00 4.19 39.77
N TYR A 522 12.24 2.99 39.24
CA TYR A 522 12.92 1.93 39.98
C TYR A 522 14.43 2.11 39.85
N ASP A 523 15.19 1.84 40.91
CA ASP A 523 16.65 1.72 40.76
C ASP A 523 16.98 0.37 40.09
N ALA A 524 17.59 0.41 38.92
CA ALA A 524 18.15 -0.72 38.21
C ALA A 524 19.61 -0.44 37.82
N ALA A 525 20.37 -1.50 37.59
CA ALA A 525 21.76 -1.42 37.22
C ALA A 525 22.13 -2.52 36.24
N LEU A 526 23.18 -2.26 35.48
CA LEU A 526 23.79 -3.26 34.61
C LEU A 526 24.83 -4.05 35.40
N MET A 527 24.86 -5.35 35.16
CA MET A 527 25.94 -6.21 35.58
C MET A 527 26.57 -6.93 34.39
N LEU A 528 27.90 -7.02 34.43
CA LEU A 528 28.70 -7.86 33.53
C LEU A 528 29.50 -8.85 34.34
N GLY A 529 29.71 -10.05 33.81
CA GLY A 529 30.52 -11.07 34.46
C GLY A 529 30.62 -12.33 33.64
N PHE A 530 31.13 -13.39 34.27
CA PHE A 530 31.10 -14.72 33.67
C PHE A 530 30.02 -15.58 34.30
N VAL A 531 29.24 -16.25 33.44
CA VAL A 531 28.25 -17.25 33.82
C VAL A 531 28.73 -18.64 33.50
N LYS A 532 28.18 -19.61 34.23
CA LYS A 532 28.36 -21.02 33.95
C LYS A 532 26.98 -21.69 33.84
N PRO A 533 26.60 -22.27 32.69
CA PRO A 533 25.29 -22.92 32.54
C PRO A 533 25.18 -24.18 33.39
N ASP A 534 26.21 -25.01 33.40
CA ASP A 534 26.28 -26.19 34.27
C ASP A 534 27.70 -26.53 34.78
N SER A 535 27.81 -27.66 35.49
CA SER A 535 29.09 -28.07 36.10
C SER A 535 30.15 -28.55 35.10
N GLU A 536 29.76 -28.92 33.89
CA GLU A 536 30.60 -29.54 32.85
C GLU A 536 30.94 -28.58 31.70
N GLU A 537 30.14 -27.54 31.48
CA GLU A 537 30.37 -26.52 30.44
C GLU A 537 31.49 -25.53 30.77
N ASP A 538 31.85 -24.70 29.79
CA ASP A 538 32.85 -23.63 29.94
C ASP A 538 32.20 -22.32 30.44
N TRP A 539 33.03 -21.34 30.81
CA TRP A 539 32.55 -20.03 31.25
C TRP A 539 32.29 -19.13 30.04
N GLY A 540 31.12 -18.50 29.99
CA GLY A 540 30.76 -17.48 28.99
C GLY A 540 30.68 -16.09 29.62
N GLY A 541 30.96 -15.04 28.84
CA GLY A 541 30.61 -13.67 29.23
C GLY A 541 29.09 -13.50 29.23
N HIS A 542 28.56 -12.66 30.10
CA HIS A 542 27.12 -12.39 30.19
C HIS A 542 26.85 -10.99 30.71
N ALA A 543 25.80 -10.39 30.18
CA ALA A 543 25.20 -9.16 30.67
C ALA A 543 23.84 -9.47 31.28
N TRP A 544 23.53 -8.88 32.44
CA TRP A 544 22.21 -9.03 33.04
C TRP A 544 21.79 -7.77 33.83
N PRO A 545 20.48 -7.47 33.89
CA PRO A 545 19.95 -6.47 34.79
C PRO A 545 19.92 -6.93 36.25
N VAL A 546 20.01 -5.95 37.14
CA VAL A 546 19.70 -6.12 38.56
C VAL A 546 18.79 -5.00 39.02
N LEU A 547 17.78 -5.34 39.83
CA LEU A 547 16.69 -4.42 40.21
C LEU A 547 16.55 -4.30 41.72
N TYR A 548 16.46 -3.07 42.24
CA TYR A 548 16.15 -2.84 43.64
C TYR A 548 14.66 -2.98 43.92
N LEU A 549 14.30 -3.91 44.80
CA LEU A 549 12.92 -4.10 45.27
C LEU A 549 12.88 -4.14 46.81
N PRO A 550 12.41 -3.08 47.51
CA PRO A 550 12.55 -2.94 48.96
C PRO A 550 11.92 -4.05 49.80
N ASP A 551 10.86 -4.69 49.30
CA ASP A 551 10.11 -5.73 50.00
C ASP A 551 10.20 -7.11 49.31
N HIS A 552 11.21 -7.31 48.45
CA HIS A 552 11.46 -8.58 47.76
C HIS A 552 12.59 -9.39 48.42
N SER A 553 12.73 -10.65 48.03
CA SER A 553 13.88 -11.50 48.37
C SER A 553 14.13 -12.51 47.26
N GLY A 554 15.39 -12.69 46.90
CA GLY A 554 15.83 -13.64 45.89
C GLY A 554 17.35 -13.64 45.80
N ASP A 555 17.87 -14.22 44.71
CA ASP A 555 19.26 -14.13 44.33
C ASP A 555 19.59 -12.68 43.93
N GLY A 556 20.66 -12.16 44.51
CA GLY A 556 20.97 -10.74 44.41
C GLY A 556 22.18 -10.33 45.25
N TRP A 557 22.58 -9.08 45.07
CA TRP A 557 23.76 -8.48 45.70
C TRP A 557 23.41 -7.16 46.37
N TYR A 558 24.30 -6.68 47.23
CA TYR A 558 24.24 -5.29 47.63
C TYR A 558 24.87 -4.45 46.52
N GLY A 559 24.23 -3.34 46.16
CA GLY A 559 24.76 -2.44 45.14
C GLY A 559 26.12 -1.85 45.52
N GLU A 560 26.65 -0.97 44.68
CA GLU A 560 27.93 -0.32 44.91
C GLU A 560 27.80 1.17 45.25
N GLY A 561 28.91 1.79 45.65
CA GLY A 561 28.98 3.24 45.86
C GLY A 561 27.94 3.80 46.85
N ALA A 562 27.09 4.71 46.36
CA ALA A 562 26.01 5.32 47.16
C ALA A 562 24.86 4.35 47.47
N LYS A 563 24.68 3.32 46.63
CA LYS A 563 23.64 2.30 46.75
C LYS A 563 24.11 1.06 47.52
N SER A 564 25.26 1.12 48.19
CA SER A 564 25.86 -0.03 48.89
C SER A 564 25.08 -0.64 50.06
N SER A 565 23.95 -0.03 50.43
CA SER A 565 23.04 -0.55 51.45
C SER A 565 21.74 -1.14 50.87
N LEU A 566 21.55 -1.06 49.55
CA LEU A 566 20.35 -1.50 48.86
C LEU A 566 20.58 -2.92 48.28
N PRO A 567 19.67 -3.88 48.52
CA PRO A 567 19.71 -5.21 47.91
C PRO A 567 19.07 -5.20 46.52
N PHE A 568 19.86 -5.43 45.48
CA PHE A 568 19.39 -5.58 44.11
C PHE A 568 19.32 -7.05 43.72
N TYR A 569 18.28 -7.40 42.96
CA TYR A 569 17.95 -8.78 42.61
C TYR A 569 18.21 -9.05 41.13
N PHE A 570 18.75 -10.23 40.85
CA PHE A 570 19.07 -10.70 39.50
C PHE A 570 17.84 -10.76 38.59
N VAL A 571 17.98 -10.43 37.31
CA VAL A 571 16.94 -10.59 36.30
C VAL A 571 17.59 -11.18 35.05
N GLU A 572 17.10 -12.30 34.53
CA GLU A 572 17.56 -12.85 33.24
C GLU A 572 16.69 -12.28 32.12
N SER A 573 17.08 -11.15 31.54
CA SER A 573 16.23 -10.37 30.61
C SER A 573 15.89 -11.09 29.31
N THR A 574 16.66 -12.12 28.92
CA THR A 574 16.43 -12.89 27.69
C THR A 574 15.74 -14.23 27.91
N ALA A 575 15.44 -14.58 29.17
CA ALA A 575 14.74 -15.82 29.46
C ALA A 575 13.23 -15.62 29.49
N HIS A 576 12.51 -16.52 28.81
CA HIS A 576 11.06 -16.56 28.86
C HIS A 576 10.55 -16.70 30.31
N PHE A 577 9.50 -15.94 30.61
CA PHE A 577 8.91 -15.90 31.94
C PHE A 577 8.38 -17.28 32.37
N GLY A 578 8.69 -17.69 33.61
CA GLY A 578 8.36 -19.01 34.15
C GLY A 578 9.56 -19.96 34.19
N TYR A 579 10.54 -19.79 33.30
CA TYR A 579 11.89 -20.35 33.45
C TYR A 579 12.78 -19.44 34.31
N SER A 580 12.56 -18.12 34.23
CA SER A 580 13.18 -17.10 35.10
C SER A 580 12.13 -16.11 35.63
N SER A 581 12.49 -15.38 36.70
CA SER A 581 11.75 -14.25 37.27
C SER A 581 12.70 -13.35 38.06
N VAL A 582 12.26 -12.17 38.49
CA VAL A 582 13.11 -11.28 39.29
C VAL A 582 13.55 -11.97 40.59
N GLY A 583 14.86 -12.05 40.81
CA GLY A 583 15.51 -12.69 41.94
C GLY A 583 15.69 -14.20 41.82
N ILE A 584 15.63 -14.77 40.61
CA ILE A 584 15.97 -16.17 40.35
C ILE A 584 17.19 -16.20 39.43
N ASN A 585 18.31 -16.73 39.91
CA ASN A 585 19.48 -16.98 39.07
C ASN A 585 19.37 -18.35 38.38
N PRO A 586 19.30 -18.42 37.04
CA PRO A 586 19.26 -19.69 36.31
C PRO A 586 20.64 -20.35 36.18
N TRP A 587 21.73 -19.60 36.39
CA TRP A 587 23.11 -20.06 36.17
C TRP A 587 23.64 -20.92 37.32
N TYR A 588 24.43 -21.94 36.97
CA TYR A 588 25.08 -22.83 37.95
C TYR A 588 26.11 -22.10 38.82
N ASP A 589 26.89 -21.19 38.24
CA ASP A 589 27.91 -20.41 38.94
C ASP A 589 28.15 -19.05 38.26
N LEU A 590 28.62 -18.08 39.05
CA LEU A 590 28.90 -16.69 38.64
C LEU A 590 30.27 -16.25 39.18
N LYS A 591 31.00 -15.43 38.43
CA LYS A 591 32.26 -14.82 38.92
C LYS A 591 32.64 -13.56 38.15
N ASP A 592 33.58 -12.82 38.74
CA ASP A 592 34.20 -11.60 38.20
C ASP A 592 33.13 -10.55 37.82
N GLU A 593 32.11 -10.46 38.66
CA GLU A 593 30.94 -9.64 38.43
C GLU A 593 31.25 -8.16 38.72
N VAL A 594 30.78 -7.28 37.83
CA VAL A 594 31.01 -5.84 37.85
C VAL A 594 29.67 -5.11 37.79
N TRP A 595 29.59 -3.96 38.46
CA TRP A 595 28.37 -3.20 38.68
C TRP A 595 28.45 -1.82 38.03
N HIS A 596 27.42 -1.44 37.26
CA HIS A 596 27.24 -0.07 36.79
C HIS A 596 25.82 0.43 37.04
N ASP A 597 25.72 1.55 37.75
CA ASP A 597 24.47 2.22 38.08
C ASP A 597 24.08 3.20 36.97
N ILE A 598 22.86 3.11 36.43
CA ILE A 598 22.44 3.90 35.24
C ILE A 598 22.00 5.33 35.61
N GLU A 599 21.68 5.61 36.89
CA GLU A 599 21.25 6.94 37.40
C GLU A 599 22.30 8.08 37.33
#